data_AF-A0A7C4JGF1-F1
#
_entry.id   AF-A0A7C4JGF1-F1
#
_cell.length_a   1.000
_cell.length_b   1.000
_cell.length_c   1.000
_cell.angle_alpha   90.00
_cell.angle_beta   90.00
_cell.angle_gamma   90.00
#
_symmetry.space_group_name_H-M   'P 1'
#
loop_
_entity.id
_entity.type
_entity.pdbx_description
1 polymer ?
#
loop_
_entity_poly.entity_id
_entity_poly.type
_entity_poly.pdbx_seq_one_letter_code
_entity_poly.pdbx_strand_id
1 'polypeptide(L)'
;MNKKKRKKLPPEETKVLFKNRYCCCICGYNSKGKDVIIHHIDGNPNNTTQENLAVLCLDHASQADAGLRKGKLGSGRKLTPELVKKFKKDWEERVSKEFKIEKKILPIKKRKHLEILYEFEFTKIKNEILASPGKKQKFIKQKFDFLAQFLVEEFISGIPFRKLLLKIFNDIAIISPQQDYINIPLIESIRNLHIHLIGPEEVPMGKNDKTMLFRSLETLETIGSYEASLNDTNNTLKEVCKTIIELSEMASWYEFHKFIKKAKQVLLKIKKESEQYGSPEIGLKERKKRIQSKILIINKALNRISNLLK
;
A
#
# COMPACT_ATOMS: atom_id res chain seq x y z
N MET A 1 9.11 -39.55 23.93
CA MET A 1 8.16 -39.54 22.79
C MET A 1 8.91 -39.21 21.51
N ASN A 2 9.01 -40.15 20.58
CA ASN A 2 9.67 -39.94 19.28
C ASN A 2 8.93 -38.84 18.50
N LYS A 3 9.56 -37.69 18.27
CA LYS A 3 9.05 -36.67 17.34
C LYS A 3 9.00 -37.28 15.95
N LYS A 4 7.80 -37.66 15.46
CA LYS A 4 7.61 -38.04 14.05
C LYS A 4 8.15 -36.91 13.17
N LYS A 5 9.26 -37.16 12.47
CA LYS A 5 9.75 -36.28 11.39
C LYS A 5 8.60 -36.10 10.40
N ARG A 6 8.05 -34.88 10.30
CA ARG A 6 7.03 -34.55 9.30
C ARG A 6 7.68 -34.72 7.92
N LYS A 7 7.23 -35.72 7.15
CA LYS A 7 7.62 -35.87 5.74
C LYS A 7 7.20 -34.59 5.01
N LYS A 8 8.12 -33.99 4.26
CA LYS A 8 7.76 -32.90 3.32
C LYS A 8 6.79 -33.48 2.29
N LEU A 9 5.68 -32.79 2.02
CA LEU A 9 4.81 -33.19 0.92
C LEU A 9 5.60 -33.11 -0.39
N PRO A 10 5.44 -34.08 -1.31
CA PRO A 10 6.01 -34.00 -2.64
C PRO A 10 5.64 -32.69 -3.36
N PRO A 11 6.54 -32.13 -4.20
CA PRO A 11 6.28 -30.87 -4.90
C PRO A 11 4.99 -30.88 -5.74
N GLU A 12 4.64 -32.00 -6.35
CA GLU A 12 3.44 -32.13 -7.21
C GLU A 12 2.13 -32.08 -6.43
N GLU A 13 2.08 -32.70 -5.26
CA GLU A 13 0.90 -32.66 -4.36
C GLU A 13 0.56 -31.22 -3.95
N THR A 14 1.59 -30.44 -3.63
CA THR A 14 1.44 -29.03 -3.25
C THR A 14 0.91 -28.19 -4.42
N LYS A 15 1.39 -28.44 -5.64
CA LYS A 15 0.91 -27.76 -6.85
C LYS A 15 -0.56 -28.08 -7.12
N VAL A 16 -0.98 -29.33 -6.95
CA VAL A 16 -2.37 -29.76 -7.16
C VAL A 16 -3.30 -29.10 -6.14
N LEU A 17 -2.94 -29.07 -4.86
CA LEU A 17 -3.69 -28.34 -3.83
C LEU A 17 -3.85 -26.85 -4.16
N PHE A 18 -2.76 -26.20 -4.61
CA PHE A 18 -2.79 -24.80 -4.99
C PHE A 18 -3.69 -24.53 -6.21
N LYS A 19 -3.56 -25.35 -7.28
CA LYS A 19 -4.39 -25.24 -8.49
C LYS A 19 -5.88 -25.41 -8.21
N ASN A 20 -6.23 -26.13 -7.15
CA ASN A 20 -7.60 -26.40 -6.76
C ASN A 20 -8.10 -25.47 -5.62
N ARG A 21 -7.30 -24.47 -5.19
CA ARG A 21 -7.60 -23.57 -4.06
C ARG A 21 -7.97 -24.32 -2.76
N TYR A 22 -7.30 -25.44 -2.49
CA TYR A 22 -7.61 -26.32 -1.35
C TYR A 22 -9.08 -26.77 -1.30
N CYS A 23 -9.75 -26.80 -2.46
CA CYS A 23 -11.14 -27.23 -2.57
C CYS A 23 -11.23 -28.55 -3.34
N CYS A 24 -12.25 -29.33 -3.02
CA CYS A 24 -12.64 -30.52 -3.76
C CYS A 24 -12.96 -30.15 -5.21
N CYS A 25 -12.40 -30.84 -6.20
CA CYS A 25 -12.67 -30.53 -7.60
C CYS A 25 -14.11 -30.85 -8.06
N ILE A 26 -14.90 -31.55 -7.24
CA ILE A 26 -16.28 -31.94 -7.56
C ILE A 26 -17.27 -30.93 -7.00
N CYS A 27 -17.22 -30.66 -5.69
CA CYS A 27 -18.14 -29.71 -5.05
C CYS A 27 -17.57 -28.28 -4.94
N GLY A 28 -16.33 -28.06 -5.36
CA GLY A 28 -15.70 -26.75 -5.44
C GLY A 28 -15.77 -25.99 -4.12
N TYR A 29 -16.27 -24.76 -4.18
CA TYR A 29 -16.38 -23.90 -3.00
C TYR A 29 -17.27 -24.45 -1.88
N ASN A 30 -18.14 -25.41 -2.15
CA ASN A 30 -18.95 -26.06 -1.11
C ASN A 30 -18.11 -26.97 -0.19
N SER A 31 -16.83 -27.21 -0.52
CA SER A 31 -15.88 -27.88 0.38
C SER A 31 -15.03 -26.92 1.20
N LYS A 32 -15.23 -25.60 1.12
CA LYS A 32 -14.49 -24.66 1.97
C LYS A 32 -14.77 -24.98 3.45
N GLY A 33 -13.70 -25.13 4.23
CA GLY A 33 -13.78 -25.53 5.64
C GLY A 33 -13.99 -27.03 5.87
N LYS A 34 -14.06 -27.86 4.82
CA LYS A 34 -14.05 -29.33 4.93
C LYS A 34 -12.63 -29.85 4.73
N ASP A 35 -12.33 -30.99 5.36
CA ASP A 35 -11.08 -31.71 5.10
C ASP A 35 -11.05 -32.25 3.67
N VAL A 36 -9.93 -32.00 2.99
CA VAL A 36 -9.64 -32.47 1.63
C VAL A 36 -8.40 -33.34 1.63
N ILE A 37 -8.40 -34.33 0.76
CA ILE A 37 -7.28 -35.24 0.53
C ILE A 37 -6.91 -35.26 -0.95
N ILE A 38 -5.69 -35.71 -1.23
CA ILE A 38 -5.24 -35.99 -2.59
C ILE A 38 -5.55 -37.45 -2.90
N HIS A 39 -6.36 -37.65 -3.93
CA HIS A 39 -6.80 -38.96 -4.39
C HIS A 39 -6.12 -39.31 -5.72
N HIS A 40 -5.58 -40.53 -5.81
CA HIS A 40 -5.01 -41.07 -7.04
C HIS A 40 -6.14 -41.64 -7.89
N ILE A 41 -6.39 -41.02 -9.04
CA ILE A 41 -7.54 -41.30 -9.90
C ILE A 41 -7.54 -42.74 -10.42
N ASP A 42 -6.35 -43.30 -10.70
CA ASP A 42 -6.16 -44.69 -11.13
C ASP A 42 -6.07 -45.70 -9.98
N GLY A 43 -6.11 -45.24 -8.72
CA GLY A 43 -5.91 -46.07 -7.54
C GLY A 43 -4.46 -46.51 -7.29
N ASN A 44 -3.49 -46.07 -8.11
CA ASN A 44 -2.09 -46.45 -7.97
C ASN A 44 -1.30 -45.35 -7.21
N PRO A 45 -0.86 -45.62 -5.96
CA PRO A 45 -0.14 -44.63 -5.15
C PRO A 45 1.26 -44.28 -5.69
N ASN A 46 1.79 -45.06 -6.64
CA ASN A 46 3.08 -44.77 -7.27
C ASN A 46 2.95 -43.77 -8.44
N ASN A 47 1.74 -43.51 -8.95
CA ASN A 47 1.51 -42.59 -10.05
C ASN A 47 1.21 -41.17 -9.54
N THR A 48 2.28 -40.44 -9.21
CA THR A 48 2.23 -39.09 -8.64
C THR A 48 2.18 -37.97 -9.68
N THR A 49 1.85 -38.30 -10.93
CA THR A 49 1.68 -37.31 -12.01
C THR A 49 0.51 -36.39 -11.70
N GLN A 50 0.66 -35.10 -12.00
CA GLN A 50 -0.35 -34.09 -11.70
C GLN A 50 -1.71 -34.38 -12.37
N GLU A 51 -1.70 -35.08 -13.49
CA GLU A 51 -2.88 -35.51 -14.24
C GLU A 51 -3.65 -36.62 -13.51
N ASN A 52 -2.96 -37.43 -12.70
CA ASN A 52 -3.52 -38.54 -11.95
C ASN A 52 -3.94 -38.17 -10.52
N LEU A 53 -3.58 -36.99 -10.04
CA LEU A 53 -3.93 -36.53 -8.69
C LEU A 53 -5.16 -35.61 -8.72
N ALA A 54 -6.15 -35.88 -7.89
CA ALA A 54 -7.32 -35.02 -7.70
C ALA A 54 -7.47 -34.60 -6.23
N VAL A 55 -7.87 -33.35 -5.98
CA VAL A 55 -8.22 -32.90 -4.62
C VAL A 55 -9.69 -33.19 -4.38
N LEU A 56 -10.01 -34.01 -3.38
CA LEU A 56 -11.37 -34.42 -3.05
C LEU A 56 -11.66 -34.22 -1.56
N CYS A 57 -12.88 -33.84 -1.20
CA CYS A 57 -13.34 -33.95 0.19
C CYS A 57 -13.59 -35.42 0.54
N LEU A 58 -13.60 -35.75 1.83
CA LEU A 58 -13.73 -37.14 2.31
C LEU A 58 -14.93 -37.88 1.70
N ASP A 59 -16.08 -37.22 1.57
CA ASP A 59 -17.29 -37.80 0.98
C ASP A 59 -17.09 -38.26 -0.47
N HIS A 60 -16.46 -37.41 -1.29
CA HIS A 60 -16.22 -37.69 -2.70
C HIS A 60 -15.02 -38.62 -2.91
N ALA A 61 -14.03 -38.59 -2.01
CA ALA A 61 -12.95 -39.57 -2.01
C ALA A 61 -13.49 -40.99 -1.80
N SER A 62 -14.38 -41.18 -0.82
CA SER A 62 -15.03 -42.48 -0.57
C SER A 62 -15.84 -42.97 -1.79
N GLN A 63 -16.56 -42.06 -2.46
CA GLN A 63 -17.28 -42.38 -3.70
C GLN A 63 -16.36 -42.73 -4.88
N ALA A 64 -15.17 -42.14 -4.94
CA ALA A 64 -14.15 -42.42 -5.95
C ALA A 64 -13.45 -43.77 -5.69
N ASP A 65 -13.10 -44.06 -4.44
CA ASP A 65 -12.57 -45.38 -4.02
C ASP A 65 -13.55 -46.51 -4.36
N ALA A 66 -14.86 -46.27 -4.15
CA ALA A 66 -15.91 -47.19 -4.56
C ALA A 66 -16.01 -47.35 -6.10
N GLY A 67 -15.67 -46.31 -6.86
CA GLY A 67 -15.61 -46.31 -8.31
C GLY A 67 -14.52 -47.19 -8.92
N LEU A 68 -13.45 -47.45 -8.17
CA LEU A 68 -12.37 -48.37 -8.57
C LEU A 68 -12.75 -49.85 -8.41
N ARG A 69 -13.77 -50.16 -7.61
CA ARG A 69 -14.20 -51.56 -7.34
C ARG A 69 -15.19 -52.06 -8.38
N LYS A 70 -15.07 -53.34 -8.77
CA LYS A 70 -16.08 -54.03 -9.60
C LYS A 70 -17.37 -54.28 -8.78
N GLY A 71 -18.55 -54.07 -9.37
CA GLY A 71 -19.88 -54.27 -8.73
C GLY A 71 -20.71 -52.97 -8.56
N LYS A 72 -21.91 -53.05 -7.97
CA LYS A 72 -22.75 -51.88 -7.65
C LYS A 72 -22.45 -51.36 -6.24
N LEU A 73 -22.50 -50.05 -6.04
CA LEU A 73 -22.36 -49.42 -4.70
C LEU A 73 -23.75 -49.21 -4.10
N GLY A 74 -24.39 -50.26 -3.57
CA GLY A 74 -25.74 -50.15 -3.01
C GLY A 74 -26.70 -49.32 -3.88
N SER A 75 -27.41 -48.36 -3.28
CA SER A 75 -28.26 -47.35 -3.95
C SER A 75 -27.51 -46.08 -4.39
N GLY A 76 -26.21 -45.96 -4.11
CA GLY A 76 -25.40 -44.78 -4.40
C GLY A 76 -24.77 -44.79 -5.79
N ARG A 77 -24.48 -43.59 -6.33
CA ARG A 77 -23.71 -43.45 -7.59
C ARG A 77 -22.21 -43.49 -7.30
N LYS A 78 -21.48 -44.29 -8.09
CA LYS A 78 -20.02 -44.35 -8.06
C LYS A 78 -19.42 -43.19 -8.84
N LEU A 79 -18.30 -42.65 -8.36
CA LEU A 79 -17.48 -41.72 -9.13
C LEU A 79 -16.41 -42.50 -9.87
N THR A 80 -16.58 -42.67 -11.18
CA THR A 80 -15.58 -43.34 -12.00
C THR A 80 -14.34 -42.46 -12.18
N PRO A 81 -13.17 -43.06 -12.42
CA PRO A 81 -11.94 -42.31 -12.72
C PRO A 81 -12.11 -41.25 -13.82
N GLU A 82 -12.89 -41.57 -14.86
CA GLU A 82 -13.20 -40.65 -15.97
C GLU A 82 -14.00 -39.43 -15.52
N LEU A 83 -15.00 -39.62 -14.65
CA LEU A 83 -15.77 -38.52 -14.08
C LEU A 83 -14.91 -37.63 -13.20
N VAL A 84 -14.04 -38.22 -12.37
CA VAL A 84 -13.11 -37.46 -11.53
C VAL A 84 -12.15 -36.64 -12.39
N LYS A 85 -11.62 -37.19 -13.50
CA LYS A 85 -10.80 -36.42 -14.46
C LYS A 85 -11.56 -35.25 -15.06
N LYS A 86 -12.82 -35.44 -15.43
CA LYS A 86 -13.66 -34.38 -15.99
C LYS A 86 -13.90 -33.26 -14.98
N PHE A 87 -14.33 -33.58 -13.76
CA PHE A 87 -14.53 -32.60 -12.70
C PHE A 87 -13.24 -31.85 -12.34
N LYS A 88 -12.11 -32.57 -12.23
CA LYS A 88 -10.79 -31.96 -12.03
C LYS A 88 -10.49 -30.91 -13.10
N LYS A 89 -10.63 -31.27 -14.38
CA LYS A 89 -10.37 -30.36 -15.49
C LYS A 89 -11.27 -29.13 -15.44
N ASP A 90 -12.58 -29.34 -15.28
CA ASP A 90 -13.56 -28.26 -15.25
C ASP A 90 -13.31 -27.29 -14.09
N TRP A 91 -12.97 -27.81 -12.90
CA TRP A 91 -12.67 -27.00 -11.73
C TRP A 91 -11.36 -26.23 -11.87
N GLU A 92 -10.28 -26.88 -12.30
CA GLU A 92 -8.99 -26.20 -12.52
C GLU A 92 -9.08 -25.13 -13.60
N GLU A 93 -9.86 -25.35 -14.66
CA GLU A 93 -10.14 -24.32 -15.68
C GLU A 93 -10.91 -23.13 -15.09
N ARG A 94 -11.93 -23.39 -14.26
CA ARG A 94 -12.69 -22.32 -13.58
C ARG A 94 -11.77 -21.50 -12.66
N VAL A 95 -11.01 -22.17 -11.80
CA VAL A 95 -10.06 -21.53 -10.88
C VAL A 95 -9.01 -20.73 -11.66
N SER A 96 -8.50 -21.27 -12.78
CA SER A 96 -7.57 -20.56 -13.66
C SER A 96 -8.18 -19.30 -14.28
N LYS A 97 -9.44 -19.36 -14.73
CA LYS A 97 -10.17 -18.18 -15.24
C LYS A 97 -10.38 -17.13 -14.16
N GLU A 98 -10.71 -17.54 -12.94
CA GLU A 98 -10.85 -16.63 -11.79
C GLU A 98 -9.52 -15.96 -11.43
N PHE A 99 -8.41 -16.71 -11.41
CA PHE A 99 -7.07 -16.14 -11.24
C PHE A 99 -6.70 -15.13 -12.34
N LYS A 100 -7.24 -15.27 -13.55
CA LYS A 100 -7.08 -14.29 -14.63
C LYS A 100 -8.00 -13.07 -14.45
N ILE A 101 -9.19 -13.24 -13.89
CA ILE A 101 -10.15 -12.14 -13.62
C ILE A 101 -9.67 -11.26 -12.47
N GLU A 102 -9.07 -11.84 -11.42
CA GLU A 102 -8.38 -11.09 -10.34
C GLU A 102 -7.18 -10.27 -10.87
N LYS A 103 -6.69 -10.59 -12.08
CA LYS A 103 -5.68 -9.81 -12.81
C LYS A 103 -6.27 -9.00 -13.96
N LYS A 104 -7.49 -8.46 -13.85
CA LYS A 104 -7.97 -7.41 -14.77
C LYS A 104 -7.21 -6.10 -14.53
N ILE A 105 -5.94 -6.10 -14.94
CA ILE A 105 -5.17 -4.93 -15.30
C ILE A 105 -6.03 -4.15 -16.29
N LEU A 106 -6.56 -2.99 -15.88
CA LEU A 106 -7.29 -2.09 -16.79
C LEU A 106 -6.50 -1.95 -18.10
N PRO A 107 -7.13 -2.12 -19.28
CA PRO A 107 -6.43 -1.97 -20.56
C PRO A 107 -5.68 -0.64 -20.59
N ILE A 108 -4.41 -0.65 -21.04
CA ILE A 108 -3.50 0.51 -20.98
C ILE A 108 -4.14 1.79 -21.55
N LYS A 109 -4.91 1.68 -22.64
CA LYS A 109 -5.65 2.81 -23.23
C LYS A 109 -6.72 3.38 -22.29
N LYS A 110 -7.47 2.53 -21.58
CA LYS A 110 -8.45 2.97 -20.58
C LYS A 110 -7.76 3.60 -19.37
N ARG A 111 -6.58 3.11 -18.97
CA ARG A 111 -5.78 3.72 -17.90
C ARG A 111 -5.38 5.16 -18.23
N LYS A 112 -4.87 5.42 -19.43
CA LYS A 112 -4.51 6.78 -19.84
C LYS A 112 -5.70 7.75 -19.81
N HIS A 113 -6.87 7.32 -20.28
CA HIS A 113 -8.07 8.16 -20.21
C HIS A 113 -8.50 8.43 -18.77
N LEU A 114 -8.44 7.43 -17.89
CA LEU A 114 -8.73 7.61 -16.47
C LEU A 114 -7.71 8.54 -15.81
N GLU A 115 -6.42 8.39 -16.09
CA GLU A 115 -5.37 9.30 -15.59
C GLU A 115 -5.65 10.75 -15.96
N ILE A 116 -6.05 11.02 -17.21
CA ILE A 116 -6.43 12.37 -17.67
C ILE A 116 -7.67 12.89 -16.91
N LEU A 117 -8.70 12.05 -16.74
CA LEU A 117 -9.91 12.43 -16.01
C LEU A 117 -9.61 12.76 -14.54
N TYR A 118 -8.77 11.96 -13.89
CA TYR A 118 -8.38 12.22 -12.50
C TYR A 118 -7.44 13.41 -12.37
N GLU A 119 -6.52 13.62 -13.33
CA GLU A 119 -5.69 14.83 -13.34
C GLU A 119 -6.55 16.10 -13.48
N PHE A 120 -7.59 16.06 -14.32
CA PHE A 120 -8.58 17.14 -14.41
C PHE A 120 -9.31 17.35 -13.08
N GLU A 121 -9.82 16.29 -12.45
CA GLU A 121 -10.56 16.41 -11.19
C GLU A 121 -9.67 16.90 -10.04
N PHE A 122 -8.43 16.41 -9.94
CA PHE A 122 -7.49 16.89 -8.93
C PHE A 122 -7.08 18.35 -9.17
N THR A 123 -6.95 18.77 -10.43
CA THR A 123 -6.68 20.17 -10.77
C THR A 123 -7.85 21.07 -10.42
N LYS A 124 -9.08 20.61 -10.63
CA LYS A 124 -10.28 21.33 -10.20
C LYS A 124 -10.30 21.50 -8.68
N ILE A 125 -10.07 20.42 -7.93
CA ILE A 125 -10.04 20.47 -6.46
C ILE A 125 -8.92 21.39 -5.95
N LYS A 126 -7.73 21.34 -6.57
CA LYS A 126 -6.63 22.28 -6.29
C LYS A 126 -7.11 23.72 -6.37
N ASN A 127 -7.76 24.08 -7.48
CA ASN A 127 -8.24 25.44 -7.71
C ASN A 127 -9.34 25.82 -6.71
N GLU A 128 -10.22 24.89 -6.34
CA GLU A 128 -11.23 25.11 -5.29
C GLU A 128 -10.59 25.37 -3.92
N ILE A 129 -9.52 24.64 -3.56
CA ILE A 129 -8.75 24.86 -2.33
C ILE A 129 -8.11 26.26 -2.35
N LEU A 130 -7.41 26.61 -3.42
CA LEU A 130 -6.69 27.88 -3.54
C LEU A 130 -7.63 29.09 -3.62
N ALA A 131 -8.82 28.93 -4.19
CA ALA A 131 -9.85 29.98 -4.22
C ALA A 131 -10.65 30.09 -2.92
N SER A 132 -10.48 29.16 -1.97
CA SER A 132 -11.26 29.14 -0.74
C SER A 132 -10.72 30.15 0.29
N PRO A 133 -11.57 31.03 0.85
CA PRO A 133 -11.14 31.95 1.89
C PRO A 133 -10.80 31.20 3.18
N GLY A 134 -9.86 31.74 3.97
CA GLY A 134 -9.38 31.12 5.21
C GLY A 134 -10.44 30.84 6.28
N LYS A 135 -11.63 31.45 6.20
CA LYS A 135 -12.77 31.14 7.09
C LYS A 135 -13.42 29.78 6.79
N LYS A 136 -13.11 29.14 5.65
CA LYS A 136 -13.67 27.85 5.22
C LYS A 136 -12.72 26.67 5.51
N GLN A 137 -12.02 26.68 6.65
CA GLN A 137 -11.03 25.65 7.00
C GLN A 137 -11.61 24.23 6.94
N LYS A 138 -12.85 24.04 7.42
CA LYS A 138 -13.55 22.74 7.37
C LYS A 138 -13.73 22.23 5.93
N PHE A 139 -14.08 23.12 5.00
CA PHE A 139 -14.24 22.77 3.58
C PHE A 139 -12.90 22.39 2.95
N ILE A 140 -11.85 23.16 3.21
CA ILE A 140 -10.49 22.86 2.71
C ILE A 140 -10.02 21.50 3.23
N LYS A 141 -10.21 21.23 4.53
CA LYS A 141 -9.90 19.93 5.11
C LYS A 141 -10.67 18.79 4.43
N GLN A 142 -11.98 18.95 4.21
CA GLN A 142 -12.79 17.96 3.50
C GLN A 142 -12.30 17.67 2.08
N LYS A 143 -11.77 18.69 1.37
CA LYS A 143 -11.18 18.50 0.04
C LYS A 143 -9.89 17.67 0.10
N PHE A 144 -9.05 17.92 1.09
CA PHE A 144 -7.86 17.10 1.34
C PHE A 144 -8.21 15.67 1.75
N ASP A 145 -9.19 15.49 2.64
CA ASP A 145 -9.68 14.17 3.04
C ASP A 145 -10.22 13.39 1.84
N PHE A 146 -10.95 14.06 0.94
CA PHE A 146 -11.40 13.47 -0.32
C PHE A 146 -10.24 13.05 -1.22
N LEU A 147 -9.21 13.89 -1.39
CA LEU A 147 -8.02 13.53 -2.16
C LEU A 147 -7.27 12.33 -1.55
N ALA A 148 -7.23 12.21 -0.22
CA ALA A 148 -6.59 11.09 0.46
C ALA A 148 -7.29 9.74 0.19
N GLN A 149 -8.59 9.71 -0.10
CA GLN A 149 -9.32 8.48 -0.43
C GLN A 149 -8.78 7.79 -1.69
N PHE A 150 -8.20 8.54 -2.63
CA PHE A 150 -7.60 7.98 -3.85
C PHE A 150 -6.36 7.13 -3.59
N LEU A 151 -5.78 7.19 -2.39
CA LEU A 151 -4.72 6.26 -1.99
C LEU A 151 -5.22 4.82 -2.01
N VAL A 152 -6.43 4.56 -1.47
CA VAL A 152 -7.04 3.23 -1.48
C VAL A 152 -7.32 2.78 -2.91
N GLU A 153 -7.80 3.69 -3.75
CA GLU A 153 -8.08 3.42 -5.16
C GLU A 153 -6.82 3.09 -5.97
N GLU A 154 -5.64 3.63 -5.62
CA GLU A 154 -4.36 3.26 -6.26
C GLU A 154 -4.08 1.76 -6.04
N PHE A 155 -4.30 1.24 -4.83
CA PHE A 155 -4.07 -0.17 -4.52
C PHE A 155 -5.08 -1.09 -5.24
N ILE A 156 -6.30 -0.62 -5.49
CA ILE A 156 -7.34 -1.38 -6.17
C ILE A 156 -7.16 -1.35 -7.70
N SER A 157 -6.97 -0.16 -8.27
CA SER A 157 -6.94 0.06 -9.72
C SER A 157 -5.55 -0.10 -10.35
N GLY A 158 -4.49 0.07 -9.56
CA GLY A 158 -3.10 0.15 -10.00
C GLY A 158 -2.76 1.44 -10.75
N ILE A 159 -3.62 2.47 -10.70
CA ILE A 159 -3.34 3.80 -11.26
C ILE A 159 -2.46 4.56 -10.26
N PRO A 160 -1.35 5.20 -10.67
CA PRO A 160 -0.37 5.80 -9.76
C PRO A 160 -0.83 7.15 -9.19
N PHE A 161 -1.93 7.17 -8.42
CA PHE A 161 -2.54 8.40 -7.88
C PHE A 161 -1.61 9.19 -6.98
N ARG A 162 -0.79 8.55 -6.13
CA ARG A 162 0.18 9.25 -5.28
C ARG A 162 1.11 10.17 -6.07
N LYS A 163 1.49 9.76 -7.29
CA LYS A 163 2.32 10.58 -8.18
C LYS A 163 1.59 11.84 -8.64
N LEU A 164 0.32 11.71 -9.01
CA LEU A 164 -0.53 12.82 -9.45
C LEU A 164 -0.87 13.75 -8.28
N LEU A 165 -1.23 13.18 -7.13
CA LEU A 165 -1.51 13.91 -5.90
C LEU A 165 -0.30 14.73 -5.44
N LEU A 166 0.90 14.15 -5.43
CA LEU A 166 2.11 14.90 -5.04
C LEU A 166 2.45 16.04 -6.00
N LYS A 167 2.15 15.90 -7.30
CA LYS A 167 2.28 17.02 -8.25
C LYS A 167 1.36 18.17 -7.83
N ILE A 168 0.09 17.87 -7.55
CA ILE A 168 -0.89 18.86 -7.12
C ILE A 168 -0.55 19.46 -5.75
N PHE A 169 -0.09 18.65 -4.81
CA PHE A 169 0.34 19.09 -3.48
C PHE A 169 1.54 20.04 -3.55
N ASN A 170 2.49 19.77 -4.44
CA ASN A 170 3.61 20.65 -4.69
C ASN A 170 3.16 21.99 -5.32
N ASP A 171 2.23 21.97 -6.27
CA ASP A 171 1.65 23.21 -6.81
C ASP A 171 0.98 24.05 -5.71
N ILE A 172 0.20 23.42 -4.82
CA ILE A 172 -0.44 24.10 -3.69
C ILE A 172 0.64 24.70 -2.78
N ALA A 173 1.65 23.92 -2.39
CA ALA A 173 2.74 24.37 -1.54
C ALA A 173 3.47 25.62 -2.07
N ILE A 174 3.61 25.74 -3.40
CA ILE A 174 4.22 26.90 -4.05
C ILE A 174 3.29 28.12 -4.03
N ILE A 175 1.98 27.92 -4.22
CA ILE A 175 1.01 29.01 -4.42
C ILE A 175 0.45 29.54 -3.09
N SER A 176 0.46 28.75 -2.01
CA SER A 176 -0.12 29.12 -0.71
C SER A 176 0.92 29.32 0.42
N PRO A 177 2.00 30.12 0.23
CA PRO A 177 2.94 30.37 1.31
C PRO A 177 2.23 31.10 2.47
N GLN A 178 2.60 30.77 3.71
CA GLN A 178 2.08 31.39 4.96
C GLN A 178 0.59 31.14 5.24
N GLN A 179 -0.10 30.28 4.48
CA GLN A 179 -1.51 29.98 4.71
C GLN A 179 -1.64 28.73 5.59
N ASP A 180 -1.53 28.88 6.91
CA ASP A 180 -1.61 27.77 7.88
C ASP A 180 -2.86 26.88 7.67
N TYR A 181 -3.99 27.50 7.30
CA TYR A 181 -5.26 26.80 7.07
C TYR A 181 -5.27 25.92 5.80
N ILE A 182 -4.33 26.10 4.87
CA ILE A 182 -4.09 25.21 3.72
C ILE A 182 -2.92 24.28 4.00
N ASN A 183 -1.81 24.83 4.51
CA ASN A 183 -0.55 24.12 4.62
C ASN A 183 -0.63 23.00 5.67
N ILE A 184 -1.33 23.18 6.79
CA ILE A 184 -1.47 22.11 7.79
C ILE A 184 -2.23 20.90 7.22
N PRO A 185 -3.45 21.03 6.66
CA PRO A 185 -4.13 19.91 5.98
C PRO A 185 -3.33 19.29 4.83
N LEU A 186 -2.57 20.10 4.08
CA LEU A 186 -1.68 19.63 3.03
C LEU A 186 -0.57 18.73 3.58
N ILE A 187 0.10 19.14 4.66
CA ILE A 187 1.14 18.37 5.33
C ILE A 187 0.58 17.05 5.87
N GLU A 188 -0.59 17.09 6.52
CA GLU A 188 -1.29 15.89 6.97
C GLU A 188 -1.60 14.94 5.81
N SER A 189 -2.05 15.48 4.66
CA SER A 189 -2.32 14.69 3.46
C SER A 189 -1.07 14.04 2.89
N ILE A 190 0.06 14.76 2.87
CA ILE A 190 1.36 14.23 2.44
C ILE A 190 1.78 13.04 3.31
N ARG A 191 1.63 13.14 4.63
CA ARG A 191 1.86 12.01 5.55
C ARG A 191 0.95 10.84 5.22
N ASN A 192 -0.33 11.12 5.01
CA ASN A 192 -1.34 10.10 4.79
C ASN A 192 -1.11 9.28 3.52
N LEU A 193 -0.35 9.76 2.53
CA LEU A 193 0.04 8.99 1.34
C LEU A 193 0.90 7.76 1.63
N HIS A 194 1.41 7.61 2.86
CA HIS A 194 2.34 6.54 3.24
C HIS A 194 1.83 5.64 4.38
N ILE A 195 0.57 5.77 4.79
CA ILE A 195 0.02 5.02 5.94
C ILE A 195 -0.05 3.49 5.71
N HIS A 196 0.05 3.04 4.46
CA HIS A 196 0.11 1.61 4.12
C HIS A 196 1.44 0.96 4.50
N LEU A 197 2.49 1.74 4.78
CA LEU A 197 3.81 1.24 5.16
C LEU A 197 3.85 0.89 6.66
N ILE A 198 3.03 -0.06 7.08
CA ILE A 198 2.86 -0.46 8.49
C ILE A 198 4.02 -1.28 9.08
N GLY A 199 4.96 -1.75 8.25
CA GLY A 199 6.18 -2.44 8.67
C GLY A 199 6.71 -3.40 7.61
N PRO A 200 8.03 -3.70 7.60
CA PRO A 200 8.67 -4.56 6.61
C PRO A 200 8.15 -6.01 6.60
N GLU A 201 7.65 -6.49 7.74
CA GLU A 201 7.09 -7.84 7.89
C GLU A 201 5.74 -8.02 7.17
N GLU A 202 4.96 -6.93 7.08
CA GLU A 202 3.61 -6.97 6.51
C GLU A 202 3.58 -6.48 5.06
N VAL A 203 4.30 -5.38 4.78
CA VAL A 203 4.25 -4.71 3.47
C VAL A 203 5.67 -4.33 3.04
N PRO A 204 6.25 -4.96 2.01
CA PRO A 204 7.58 -4.58 1.55
C PRO A 204 7.58 -3.20 0.89
N MET A 205 8.59 -2.39 1.17
CA MET A 205 8.75 -1.07 0.54
C MET A 205 9.31 -1.18 -0.89
N GLY A 206 8.45 -0.95 -1.87
CA GLY A 206 8.81 -1.01 -3.29
C GLY A 206 9.59 0.22 -3.79
N LYS A 207 10.08 0.15 -5.03
CA LYS A 207 10.75 1.29 -5.70
C LYS A 207 9.83 2.51 -5.81
N ASN A 208 8.54 2.29 -6.05
CA ASN A 208 7.56 3.37 -6.15
C ASN A 208 7.41 4.09 -4.80
N ASP A 209 7.26 3.34 -3.70
CA ASP A 209 7.15 3.92 -2.35
C ASP A 209 8.37 4.76 -1.99
N LYS A 210 9.58 4.24 -2.26
CA LYS A 210 10.85 4.98 -2.08
C LYS A 210 10.86 6.29 -2.86
N THR A 211 10.34 6.28 -4.09
CA THR A 211 10.26 7.46 -4.95
C THR A 211 9.23 8.46 -4.42
N MET A 212 8.06 7.98 -3.97
CA MET A 212 7.02 8.84 -3.41
C MET A 212 7.47 9.48 -2.10
N LEU A 213 8.20 8.76 -1.24
CA LEU A 213 8.78 9.33 -0.01
C LEU A 213 9.69 10.53 -0.31
N PHE A 214 10.62 10.41 -1.27
CA PHE A 214 11.47 11.53 -1.65
C PHE A 214 10.68 12.73 -2.17
N ARG A 215 9.66 12.50 -3.00
CA ARG A 215 8.80 13.57 -3.52
C ARG A 215 7.97 14.25 -2.42
N SER A 216 7.48 13.48 -1.46
CA SER A 216 6.85 14.02 -0.25
C SER A 216 7.82 14.91 0.52
N LEU A 217 9.06 14.47 0.68
CA LEU A 217 10.09 15.25 1.35
C LEU A 217 10.45 16.54 0.61
N GLU A 218 10.51 16.53 -0.73
CA GLU A 218 10.70 17.73 -1.56
C GLU A 218 9.55 18.74 -1.39
N THR A 219 8.31 18.25 -1.28
CA THR A 219 7.14 19.11 -1.04
C THR A 219 7.20 19.71 0.37
N LEU A 220 7.55 18.91 1.38
CA LEU A 220 7.75 19.37 2.76
C LEU A 220 8.93 20.34 2.89
N GLU A 221 9.99 20.15 2.11
CA GLU A 221 11.11 21.10 2.00
C GLU A 221 10.60 22.45 1.49
N THR A 222 9.83 22.46 0.40
CA THR A 222 9.24 23.69 -0.16
C THR A 222 8.40 24.44 0.87
N ILE A 223 7.47 23.75 1.53
CA ILE A 223 6.64 24.37 2.60
C ILE A 223 7.54 24.88 3.72
N GLY A 224 8.44 24.04 4.24
CA GLY A 224 9.33 24.39 5.34
C GLY A 224 10.23 25.60 5.03
N SER A 225 10.73 25.72 3.81
CA SER A 225 11.54 26.85 3.34
C SER A 225 10.76 28.17 3.30
N TYR A 226 9.52 28.16 2.78
CA TYR A 226 8.67 29.35 2.81
C TYR A 226 8.29 29.75 4.23
N GLU A 227 7.97 28.79 5.08
CA GLU A 227 7.61 29.03 6.49
C GLU A 227 8.79 29.54 7.32
N ALA A 228 9.99 29.00 7.06
CA ALA A 228 11.24 29.51 7.63
C ALA A 228 11.44 30.98 7.27
N SER A 229 11.22 31.32 6.00
CA SER A 229 11.60 32.62 5.44
C SER A 229 10.56 33.71 5.65
N LEU A 230 9.28 33.37 5.60
CA LEU A 230 8.21 34.36 5.39
C LEU A 230 7.15 34.38 6.49
N ASN A 231 6.89 33.26 7.20
CA ASN A 231 5.80 33.22 8.17
C ASN A 231 6.25 33.66 9.56
N ASP A 232 5.34 34.34 10.27
CA ASP A 232 5.51 34.82 11.62
C ASP A 232 5.09 33.78 12.67
N THR A 233 4.18 32.88 12.30
CA THR A 233 3.78 31.77 13.16
C THR A 233 4.71 30.57 12.98
N ASN A 234 4.74 29.71 14.00
CA ASN A 234 5.55 28.49 13.99
C ASN A 234 4.70 27.22 13.80
N ASN A 235 3.40 27.35 13.52
CA ASN A 235 2.48 26.20 13.50
C ASN A 235 2.78 25.27 12.33
N THR A 236 2.81 25.83 11.12
CA THR A 236 3.12 25.06 9.91
C THR A 236 4.54 24.49 9.97
N LEU A 237 5.54 25.26 10.41
CA LEU A 237 6.91 24.77 10.58
C LEU A 237 7.01 23.58 11.58
N LYS A 238 6.27 23.64 12.69
CA LYS A 238 6.17 22.51 13.65
C LYS A 238 5.60 21.28 12.97
N GLU A 239 4.53 21.41 12.20
CA GLU A 239 3.89 20.27 11.55
C GLU A 239 4.76 19.69 10.41
N VAL A 240 5.48 20.54 9.65
CA VAL A 240 6.50 20.10 8.69
C VAL A 240 7.57 19.26 9.40
N CYS A 241 8.17 19.80 10.47
CA CYS A 241 9.23 19.10 11.20
C CYS A 241 8.74 17.77 11.78
N LYS A 242 7.54 17.77 12.37
CA LYS A 242 6.90 16.56 12.90
C LYS A 242 6.69 15.52 11.80
N THR A 243 6.16 15.92 10.64
CA THR A 243 5.89 15.01 9.53
C THR A 243 7.18 14.45 8.95
N ILE A 244 8.24 15.25 8.82
CA ILE A 244 9.55 14.75 8.38
C ILE A 244 10.11 13.70 9.37
N ILE A 245 9.92 13.89 10.68
CA ILE A 245 10.28 12.89 11.69
C ILE A 245 9.46 11.61 11.49
N GLU A 246 8.14 11.70 11.39
CA GLU A 246 7.24 10.55 11.23
C GLU A 246 7.59 9.74 9.97
N LEU A 247 7.85 10.41 8.83
CA LEU A 247 8.30 9.74 7.61
C LEU A 247 9.69 9.12 7.75
N SER A 248 10.58 9.72 8.55
CA SER A 248 11.93 9.19 8.81
C SER A 248 11.88 7.97 9.74
N GLU A 249 11.01 7.98 10.74
CA GLU A 249 10.74 6.84 11.63
C GLU A 249 10.18 5.68 10.81
N MET A 250 9.19 5.94 9.97
CA MET A 250 8.66 4.95 9.03
C MET A 250 9.78 4.40 8.13
N ALA A 251 10.59 5.25 7.50
CA ALA A 251 11.71 4.82 6.67
C ALA A 251 12.77 4.00 7.43
N SER A 252 12.94 4.25 8.73
CA SER A 252 13.88 3.49 9.57
C SER A 252 13.46 2.03 9.76
N TRP A 253 12.16 1.75 9.81
CA TRP A 253 11.64 0.38 9.88
C TRP A 253 12.04 -0.46 8.67
N TYR A 254 12.34 0.18 7.53
CA TYR A 254 12.75 -0.46 6.29
C TYR A 254 14.24 -0.29 5.97
N GLU A 255 15.05 0.10 6.95
CA GLU A 255 16.49 0.35 6.79
C GLU A 255 16.80 1.35 5.65
N PHE A 256 15.88 2.27 5.36
CA PHE A 256 15.99 3.16 4.21
C PHE A 256 16.84 4.40 4.54
N HIS A 257 18.09 4.18 4.97
CA HIS A 257 18.99 5.22 5.48
C HIS A 257 19.25 6.38 4.50
N LYS A 258 19.17 6.13 3.19
CA LYS A 258 19.31 7.19 2.17
C LYS A 258 18.25 8.27 2.34
N PHE A 259 17.01 7.89 2.65
CA PHE A 259 15.93 8.83 2.92
C PHE A 259 16.19 9.63 4.18
N ILE A 260 16.55 8.96 5.29
CA ILE A 260 16.83 9.59 6.59
C ILE A 260 17.97 10.63 6.46
N LYS A 261 19.05 10.30 5.73
CA LYS A 261 20.15 11.24 5.44
C LYS A 261 19.65 12.47 4.67
N LYS A 262 18.81 12.27 3.66
CA LYS A 262 18.22 13.39 2.88
C LYS A 262 17.27 14.23 3.73
N ALA A 263 16.45 13.62 4.59
CA ALA A 263 15.58 14.32 5.52
C ALA A 263 16.37 15.21 6.49
N LYS A 264 17.51 14.72 7.01
CA LYS A 264 18.44 15.53 7.81
C LYS A 264 18.98 16.74 7.01
N GLN A 265 19.37 16.54 5.76
CA GLN A 265 19.85 17.64 4.89
C GLN A 265 18.77 18.70 4.67
N VAL A 266 17.52 18.28 4.43
CA VAL A 266 16.37 19.18 4.28
C VAL A 266 16.17 20.03 5.53
N LEU A 267 16.17 19.43 6.73
CA LEU A 267 16.05 20.19 7.97
C LEU A 267 17.21 21.18 8.19
N LEU A 268 18.45 20.80 7.83
CA LEU A 268 19.58 21.72 7.90
C LEU A 268 19.43 22.91 6.95
N LYS A 269 18.87 22.69 5.76
CA LYS A 269 18.55 23.75 4.81
C LYS A 269 17.49 24.71 5.37
N ILE A 270 16.38 24.17 5.87
CA ILE A 270 15.30 24.96 6.50
C ILE A 270 15.84 25.76 7.70
N LYS A 271 16.75 25.18 8.48
CA LYS A 271 17.44 25.88 9.58
C LYS A 271 18.22 27.09 9.07
N LYS A 272 19.05 26.91 8.04
CA LYS A 272 19.86 27.98 7.45
C LYS A 272 18.97 29.12 6.92
N GLU A 273 17.87 28.79 6.25
CA GLU A 273 16.91 29.78 5.74
C GLU A 273 16.22 30.54 6.88
N SER A 274 15.91 29.87 8.00
CA SER A 274 15.35 30.50 9.20
C SER A 274 16.30 31.51 9.86
N GLU A 275 17.62 31.36 9.65
CA GLU A 275 18.63 32.27 10.19
C GLU A 275 18.82 33.51 9.29
N GLN A 276 18.64 33.35 7.98
CA GLN A 276 18.86 34.41 7.00
C GLN A 276 17.71 35.41 6.91
N TYR A 277 16.47 34.92 7.00
CA TYR A 277 15.29 35.73 6.75
C TYR A 277 14.57 36.10 8.05
N GLY A 278 14.20 37.37 8.17
CA GLY A 278 13.28 37.84 9.19
C GLY A 278 12.71 39.19 8.76
N SER A 279 11.41 39.37 8.95
CA SER A 279 10.70 40.56 8.49
C SER A 279 11.42 41.84 8.95
N PRO A 280 11.77 42.76 8.04
CA PRO A 280 12.45 44.01 8.37
C PRO A 280 11.57 44.96 9.20
N GLU A 281 10.25 44.76 9.19
CA GLU A 281 9.26 45.60 9.87
C GLU A 281 9.21 45.38 11.39
N ILE A 282 9.92 44.37 11.89
CA ILE A 282 9.86 43.93 13.28
C ILE A 282 11.12 44.38 14.03
N GLY A 283 10.93 44.89 15.25
CA GLY A 283 12.05 45.28 16.12
C GLY A 283 13.06 44.15 16.30
N LEU A 284 14.36 44.49 16.29
CA LEU A 284 15.49 43.55 16.34
C LEU A 284 15.37 42.48 17.44
N LYS A 285 14.85 42.86 18.62
CA LYS A 285 14.67 41.95 19.76
C LYS A 285 13.63 40.87 19.48
N GLU A 286 12.51 41.25 18.87
CA GLU A 286 11.43 40.32 18.55
C GLU A 286 11.81 39.41 17.38
N ARG A 287 12.49 39.96 16.36
CA ARG A 287 13.07 39.16 15.27
C ARG A 287 14.02 38.07 15.81
N LYS A 288 14.96 38.43 16.70
CA LYS A 288 15.86 37.46 17.35
C LYS A 288 15.10 36.35 18.09
N LYS A 289 14.07 36.72 18.86
CA LYS A 289 13.24 35.75 19.60
C LYS A 289 12.51 34.79 18.65
N ARG A 290 11.97 35.29 17.54
CA ARG A 290 11.28 34.46 16.53
C ARG A 290 12.24 33.47 15.87
N ILE A 291 13.41 33.94 15.42
CA ILE A 291 14.47 33.10 14.84
C ILE A 291 14.89 31.99 15.83
N GLN A 292 15.14 32.35 17.09
CA GLN A 292 15.48 31.38 18.14
C GLN A 292 14.40 30.31 18.31
N SER A 293 13.12 30.70 18.28
CA SER A 293 12.00 29.77 18.40
C SER A 293 11.95 28.78 17.21
N LYS A 294 12.14 29.27 15.98
CA LYS A 294 12.22 28.42 14.78
C LYS A 294 13.38 27.43 14.86
N ILE A 295 14.58 27.93 15.20
CA ILE A 295 15.78 27.10 15.35
C ILE A 295 15.60 26.02 16.41
N LEU A 296 14.93 26.32 17.53
CA LEU A 296 14.66 25.35 18.58
C LEU A 296 13.80 24.18 18.06
N ILE A 297 12.75 24.48 17.30
CA ILE A 297 11.87 23.47 16.69
C ILE A 297 12.67 22.57 15.75
N ILE A 298 13.49 23.16 14.88
CA ILE A 298 14.27 22.42 13.88
C ILE A 298 15.36 21.58 14.53
N ASN A 299 16.06 22.12 15.54
CA ASN A 299 17.09 21.36 16.28
C ASN A 299 16.48 20.15 17.00
N LYS A 300 15.28 20.28 17.57
CA LYS A 300 14.56 19.14 18.17
C LYS A 300 14.32 18.04 17.14
N ALA A 301 13.92 18.40 15.92
CA ALA A 301 13.71 17.46 14.83
C ALA A 301 15.03 16.83 14.34
N LEU A 302 16.09 17.62 14.15
CA LEU A 302 17.42 17.15 13.77
C LEU A 302 18.02 16.15 14.76
N ASN A 303 17.84 16.39 16.05
CA ASN A 303 18.29 15.48 17.10
C ASN A 303 17.56 14.13 17.00
N ARG A 304 16.23 14.15 16.80
CA ARG A 304 15.44 12.93 16.65
C ARG A 304 15.84 12.14 15.41
N ILE A 305 15.99 12.80 14.26
CA ILE A 305 16.45 12.15 13.01
C ILE A 305 17.87 11.60 13.15
N SER A 306 18.76 12.31 13.85
CA SER A 306 20.15 11.84 14.04
C SER A 306 20.22 10.58 14.90
N ASN A 307 19.27 10.37 15.81
CA ASN A 307 19.18 9.13 16.58
C ASN A 307 18.70 7.95 15.74
N LEU A 308 17.95 8.17 14.66
CA LEU A 308 17.52 7.11 13.73
C LEU A 308 18.65 6.60 12.80
N LEU A 309 19.80 7.27 12.79
CA LEU A 309 20.98 6.89 11.99
C LEU A 309 22.04 6.15 12.81
N LYS A 310 21.85 6.06 14.14
CA LYS A 310 22.73 5.30 15.04
C LYS A 310 22.24 3.86 15.09
#